data_AF-A0A090NL85-F1
#
_entry.id   AF-A0A090NL85-F1
#
_cell.length_a   1.000
_cell.length_b   1.000
_cell.length_c   1.000
_cell.angle_alpha   90.00
_cell.angle_beta   90.00
_cell.angle_gamma   90.00
#
_symmetry.space_group_name_H-M   'P 1'
#
loop_
_entity.id
_entity.type
_entity.pdbx_description
1 polymer ?
#
loop_
_entity_poly.entity_id
_entity_poly.type
_entity_poly.pdbx_seq_one_letter_code
_entity_poly.pdbx_strand_id
1 'polypeptide(L)'
;MFMGDGCLMEGISHEVCSLAGTLGLGKLIGFYDHNGISIDGETEGWFTDDTAKRFEAYHWHVIHEIDGHDPQAVKKAILEAQSVKDKPSLIICRTVIGFGSPNKAGKEEAHGAPLGEEEVALARQKLGWHHPPFEIPKDIYHAWDAREKGEKAQQRWNEKFAAYKKAHPQLAEEGDVSN
;
A
#
# COMPACT_ATOMS: atom_id res chain seq x y z
N MET A 1 0.89 3.67 -3.03
CA MET A 1 2.09 2.89 -3.42
C MET A 1 2.56 2.13 -2.19
N PHE A 2 2.88 0.84 -2.31
CA PHE A 2 3.37 0.02 -1.19
C PHE A 2 4.88 -0.15 -1.30
N MET A 3 5.56 -0.11 -0.16
CA MET A 3 7.01 -0.07 -0.05
C MET A 3 7.42 -0.64 1.31
N GLY A 4 8.60 -1.27 1.39
CA GLY A 4 9.17 -1.79 2.64
C GLY A 4 10.55 -1.21 2.91
N ASP A 5 11.26 -1.76 3.89
CA ASP A 5 12.59 -1.31 4.32
C ASP A 5 13.58 -1.23 3.15
N GLY A 6 13.59 -2.25 2.28
CA GLY A 6 14.47 -2.30 1.10
C GLY A 6 14.30 -1.09 0.17
N CYS A 7 13.05 -0.69 -0.10
CA CYS A 7 12.79 0.50 -0.90
C CYS A 7 13.30 1.77 -0.22
N LEU A 8 13.21 1.85 1.11
CA LEU A 8 13.59 3.04 1.87
C LEU A 8 15.10 3.18 2.10
N MET A 9 15.83 2.07 2.09
CA MET A 9 17.29 2.06 2.11
C MET A 9 17.89 2.51 0.77
N GLU A 10 17.23 2.21 -0.35
CA GLU A 10 17.72 2.56 -1.68
C GLU A 10 17.74 4.07 -1.93
N GLY A 11 18.86 4.57 -2.48
CA GLY A 11 19.11 5.99 -2.68
C GLY A 11 18.12 6.67 -3.63
N ILE A 12 17.55 5.92 -4.59
CA ILE A 12 16.50 6.42 -5.49
C ILE A 12 15.24 6.87 -4.71
N SER A 13 14.99 6.32 -3.52
CA SER A 13 13.89 6.77 -2.67
C SER A 13 14.10 8.19 -2.16
N HIS A 14 15.34 8.59 -1.86
CA HIS A 14 15.68 9.97 -1.49
C HIS A 14 15.38 10.92 -2.65
N GLU A 15 15.87 10.62 -3.86
CA GLU A 15 15.69 11.46 -5.04
C GLU A 15 14.21 11.69 -5.34
N VAL A 16 13.43 10.60 -5.44
CA VAL A 16 12.02 10.65 -5.83
C VAL A 16 11.17 11.28 -4.72
N CYS A 17 11.42 10.96 -3.45
CA CYS A 17 10.61 11.49 -2.35
C CYS A 17 10.92 12.98 -2.10
N SER A 18 12.18 13.41 -2.23
CA SER A 18 12.57 14.82 -2.16
C SER A 18 11.88 15.65 -3.25
N LEU A 19 11.87 15.14 -4.49
CA LEU A 19 11.21 15.80 -5.61
C LEU A 19 9.68 15.85 -5.41
N ALA A 20 9.05 14.74 -5.02
CA ALA A 20 7.60 14.67 -4.81
C ALA A 20 7.12 15.65 -3.72
N GLY A 21 7.91 15.80 -2.67
CA GLY A 21 7.66 16.77 -1.62
C GLY A 21 7.81 18.21 -2.10
N THR A 22 8.89 18.51 -2.83
CA THR A 22 9.12 19.82 -3.46
C THR A 22 7.98 20.23 -4.39
N LEU A 23 7.45 19.29 -5.17
CA LEU A 23 6.34 19.51 -6.10
C LEU A 23 4.95 19.51 -5.44
N GLY A 24 4.86 19.20 -4.14
CA GLY A 24 3.59 19.18 -3.41
C GLY A 24 2.56 18.19 -3.99
N LEU A 25 3.00 16.97 -4.35
CA LEU A 25 2.16 15.97 -5.01
C LEU A 25 1.08 15.37 -4.08
N GLY A 26 0.09 16.17 -3.66
CA GLY A 26 -0.90 15.79 -2.64
C GLY A 26 -1.93 14.72 -2.99
N LYS A 27 -1.78 14.07 -4.15
CA LYS A 27 -2.53 12.85 -4.48
C LYS A 27 -1.69 11.58 -4.30
N LEU A 28 -0.38 11.72 -4.03
CA LEU A 28 0.53 10.61 -3.78
C LEU A 28 0.43 10.19 -2.32
N ILE A 29 0.06 8.92 -2.09
CA ILE A 29 0.01 8.29 -0.77
C ILE A 29 0.87 7.02 -0.80
N GLY A 30 1.93 7.02 0.00
CA GLY A 30 2.81 5.88 0.24
C GLY A 30 2.38 5.14 1.51
N PHE A 31 2.45 3.81 1.48
CA PHE A 31 2.29 2.95 2.65
C PHE A 31 3.61 2.24 2.87
N TYR A 32 4.25 2.55 3.98
CA TYR A 32 5.45 1.86 4.42
C TYR A 32 5.03 0.65 5.26
N ASP A 33 5.28 -0.55 4.72
CA ASP A 33 5.24 -1.79 5.48
C ASP A 33 6.44 -1.83 6.43
N HIS A 34 6.27 -1.18 7.58
CA HIS A 34 7.27 -1.19 8.63
C HIS A 34 7.11 -2.52 9.35
N ASN A 35 7.91 -3.52 8.97
CA ASN A 35 7.93 -4.85 9.62
C ASN A 35 9.27 -5.17 10.33
N GLY A 36 10.33 -4.38 10.06
CA GLY A 36 11.61 -4.46 10.78
C GLY A 36 12.53 -5.59 10.31
N ILE A 37 12.19 -6.25 9.21
CA ILE A 37 12.92 -7.41 8.67
C ILE A 37 13.31 -7.15 7.21
N SER A 38 14.59 -7.37 6.89
CA SER A 38 15.08 -7.52 5.52
C SER A 38 15.48 -8.98 5.25
N ILE A 39 16.11 -9.25 4.11
CA ILE A 39 16.59 -10.60 3.77
C ILE A 39 17.61 -11.12 4.80
N ASP A 40 18.46 -10.23 5.31
CA ASP A 40 19.55 -10.58 6.23
C ASP A 40 19.09 -10.63 7.71
N GLY A 41 17.80 -10.41 8.00
CA GLY A 41 17.24 -10.43 9.36
C GLY A 41 16.72 -9.07 9.81
N GLU A 42 16.82 -8.82 11.12
CA GLU A 42 16.38 -7.58 11.78
C GLU A 42 17.16 -6.37 11.26
N THR A 43 16.44 -5.33 10.84
CA THR A 43 17.04 -4.17 10.15
C THR A 43 17.83 -3.24 11.06
N GLU A 44 17.66 -3.33 12.39
CA GLU A 44 18.30 -2.44 13.39
C GLU A 44 19.84 -2.41 13.30
N GLY A 45 20.46 -3.47 12.75
CA GLY A 45 21.91 -3.55 12.57
C GLY A 45 22.47 -2.62 11.47
N TRP A 46 21.66 -2.17 10.51
CA TRP A 46 22.12 -1.42 9.34
C TRP A 46 21.15 -0.34 8.84
N PHE A 47 19.92 -0.30 9.36
CA PHE A 47 18.91 0.69 9.02
C PHE A 47 18.21 1.19 10.28
N THR A 48 18.69 2.33 10.79
CA THR A 48 18.24 2.96 12.04
C THR A 48 17.67 4.36 11.81
N ASP A 49 17.28 4.66 10.57
CA ASP A 49 16.71 5.95 10.19
C ASP A 49 15.43 6.24 10.99
N ASP A 50 15.31 7.46 11.49
CA ASP A 50 14.00 8.03 11.82
C ASP A 50 13.28 8.34 10.49
N THR A 51 12.61 7.32 9.95
CA THR A 51 11.94 7.41 8.65
C THR A 51 10.86 8.50 8.66
N ALA A 52 10.15 8.69 9.78
CA ALA A 52 9.16 9.74 9.91
C ALA A 52 9.80 11.12 9.73
N LYS A 53 10.85 11.43 10.51
CA LYS A 53 11.56 12.71 10.39
C LYS A 53 12.23 12.90 9.03
N ARG A 54 12.74 11.83 8.41
CA ARG A 54 13.30 11.88 7.06
C ARG A 54 12.27 12.36 6.04
N PHE A 55 11.06 11.83 6.10
CA PHE A 55 9.97 12.22 5.19
C PHE A 55 9.39 13.60 5.52
N GLU A 56 9.31 13.97 6.80
CA GLU A 56 8.97 15.34 7.21
C GLU A 56 9.96 16.37 6.64
N ALA A 57 11.26 16.03 6.64
CA ALA A 57 12.31 16.87 6.04
C ALA A 57 12.17 17.01 4.52
N TYR A 58 11.57 16.02 3.83
CA TYR A 58 11.18 16.14 2.42
C TYR A 58 9.85 16.89 2.22
N HIS A 59 9.23 17.47 3.26
CA HIS A 59 7.92 18.13 3.19
C HIS A 59 6.74 17.19 2.93
N TRP A 60 6.84 15.94 3.33
CA TRP A 60 5.70 15.02 3.31
C TRP A 60 4.79 15.24 4.54
N HIS A 61 3.51 14.93 4.38
CA HIS A 61 2.64 14.67 5.52
C HIS A 61 2.89 13.24 6.00
N VAL A 62 3.33 13.08 7.25
CA VAL A 62 3.58 11.76 7.83
C VAL A 62 2.46 11.42 8.79
N ILE A 63 1.82 10.28 8.57
CA ILE A 63 1.00 9.60 9.55
C ILE A 63 1.92 8.57 10.21
N HIS A 64 2.27 8.84 11.46
CA HIS A 64 3.15 7.99 12.27
C HIS A 64 2.59 6.57 12.44
N GLU A 65 3.34 5.73 13.15
CA GLU A 65 3.04 4.30 13.29
C GLU A 65 1.58 4.03 13.67
N ILE A 66 0.87 3.36 12.76
CA ILE A 66 -0.44 2.75 12.99
C ILE A 66 -0.31 1.23 13.03
N ASP A 67 -1.25 0.55 13.68
CA ASP A 67 -1.37 -0.90 13.56
C ASP A 67 -1.80 -1.27 12.13
N GLY A 68 -0.89 -1.86 11.37
CA GLY A 68 -1.14 -2.29 9.99
C GLY A 68 -2.03 -3.54 9.90
N HIS A 69 -2.29 -4.21 11.02
CA HIS A 69 -3.24 -5.33 11.12
C HIS A 69 -4.66 -4.89 11.55
N ASP A 70 -4.87 -3.60 11.84
CA ASP A 70 -6.20 -3.03 12.10
C ASP A 70 -6.76 -2.32 10.83
N PRO A 71 -7.75 -2.91 10.14
CA PRO A 71 -8.34 -2.30 8.94
C PRO A 71 -9.01 -0.96 9.20
N GLN A 72 -9.49 -0.67 10.42
CA GLN A 72 -10.10 0.62 10.75
C GLN A 72 -9.04 1.70 10.95
N ALA A 73 -7.91 1.38 11.60
CA ALA A 73 -6.77 2.28 11.70
C ALA A 73 -6.24 2.65 10.31
N VAL A 74 -6.02 1.66 9.44
CA VAL A 74 -5.59 1.88 8.05
C VAL A 74 -6.59 2.74 7.29
N LYS A 75 -7.89 2.44 7.41
CA LYS A 75 -8.94 3.25 6.76
C LYS A 75 -8.94 4.70 7.23
N LYS A 76 -8.78 4.94 8.54
CA LYS A 76 -8.72 6.29 9.11
C LYS A 76 -7.50 7.05 8.57
N ALA A 77 -6.33 6.41 8.53
CA ALA A 77 -5.11 7.00 8.00
C ALA A 77 -5.24 7.34 6.50
N ILE A 78 -5.87 6.48 5.70
CA ILE A 78 -6.13 6.77 4.29
C ILE A 78 -7.00 8.02 4.12
N LEU A 79 -8.07 8.16 4.92
CA LEU A 79 -8.96 9.32 4.86
C LEU A 79 -8.25 10.60 5.31
N GLU A 80 -7.39 10.52 6.33
CA GLU A 80 -6.56 11.62 6.79
C GLU A 80 -5.56 12.06 5.71
N ALA A 81 -4.79 11.12 5.15
CA ALA A 81 -3.86 11.38 4.05
C ALA A 81 -4.56 11.99 2.83
N GLN A 82 -5.76 11.50 2.49
CA GLN A 82 -6.57 12.07 1.41
C GLN A 82 -7.06 13.48 1.72
N SER A 83 -7.13 13.92 2.98
CA SER A 83 -7.55 15.28 3.33
C SER A 83 -6.45 16.32 3.07
N VAL A 84 -5.19 15.91 3.07
CA VAL A 84 -4.03 16.75 2.75
C VAL A 84 -3.86 16.82 1.23
N LYS A 85 -3.81 18.04 0.68
CA LYS A 85 -3.88 18.27 -0.79
C LYS A 85 -2.63 18.88 -1.39
N ASP A 86 -1.78 19.44 -0.54
CA ASP A 86 -0.59 20.23 -0.89
C ASP A 86 0.72 19.48 -0.62
N LYS A 87 0.65 18.26 -0.05
CA LYS A 87 1.82 17.43 0.28
C LYS A 87 1.56 15.96 -0.02
N PRO A 88 2.55 15.23 -0.57
CA PRO A 88 2.46 13.78 -0.58
C PRO A 88 2.40 13.23 0.86
N SER A 89 1.77 12.07 1.05
CA SER A 89 1.58 11.47 2.37
C SER A 89 2.30 10.14 2.51
N LEU A 90 2.94 9.91 3.66
CA LEU A 90 3.49 8.60 4.06
C LEU A 90 2.68 8.08 5.26
N ILE A 91 2.15 6.87 5.13
CA ILE A 91 1.51 6.14 6.21
C ILE A 91 2.45 5.04 6.67
N ILE A 92 2.90 5.09 7.93
CA ILE A 92 3.79 4.09 8.50
C ILE A 92 2.93 2.98 9.13
N CYS A 93 2.84 1.84 8.46
CA CYS A 93 2.06 0.70 8.90
C CYS A 93 2.97 -0.27 9.67
N ARG A 94 2.82 -0.36 10.98
CA ARG A 94 3.53 -1.38 11.77
C ARG A 94 2.89 -2.74 11.52
N THR A 95 3.63 -3.65 10.92
CA THR A 95 3.15 -5.02 10.66
C THR A 95 4.12 -6.06 11.22
N VAL A 96 3.77 -7.33 11.02
CA VAL A 96 4.61 -8.48 11.35
C VAL A 96 4.74 -9.29 10.06
N ILE A 97 5.96 -9.44 9.54
CA ILE A 97 6.19 -10.25 8.34
C ILE A 97 5.70 -11.68 8.57
N GLY A 98 5.04 -12.29 7.57
CA GLY A 98 4.48 -13.64 7.72
C GLY A 98 3.39 -13.79 8.79
N PHE A 99 2.72 -12.70 9.20
CA PHE A 99 1.64 -12.74 10.20
C PHE A 99 0.66 -13.89 9.95
N GLY A 100 0.30 -14.60 11.03
CA GLY A 100 -0.55 -15.78 10.97
C GLY A 100 0.22 -17.11 10.90
N SER A 101 1.47 -17.13 10.45
CA SER A 101 2.36 -18.28 10.65
C SER A 101 2.72 -18.41 12.14
N PRO A 102 2.62 -19.60 12.75
CA PRO A 102 3.05 -19.78 14.14
C PRO A 102 4.57 -19.71 14.35
N ASN A 103 5.37 -20.27 13.43
CA ASN A 103 6.82 -20.45 13.65
C ASN A 103 7.71 -19.50 12.86
N LYS A 104 7.20 -18.92 11.76
CA LYS A 104 7.95 -18.03 10.85
C LYS A 104 7.50 -16.57 10.87
N ALA A 105 6.39 -16.24 11.55
CA ALA A 105 5.98 -14.84 11.69
C ALA A 105 7.05 -14.03 12.46
N GLY A 106 7.36 -12.83 11.96
CA GLY A 106 8.35 -11.92 12.53
C GLY A 106 9.80 -12.27 12.19
N LYS A 107 10.05 -13.15 11.22
CA LYS A 107 11.40 -13.59 10.87
C LYS A 107 11.68 -13.55 9.37
N GLU A 108 12.93 -13.46 9.00
CA GLU A 108 13.43 -13.42 7.63
C GLU A 108 13.09 -14.67 6.81
N GLU A 109 12.90 -15.85 7.45
CA GLU A 109 12.55 -17.07 6.71
C GLU A 109 11.15 -17.03 6.11
N ALA A 110 10.30 -16.07 6.51
CA ALA A 110 9.01 -15.80 5.87
C ALA A 110 9.12 -14.89 4.63
N HIS A 111 10.29 -14.31 4.35
CA HIS A 111 10.45 -13.32 3.27
C HIS A 111 10.48 -13.96 1.87
N GLY A 112 11.43 -14.87 1.64
CA GLY A 112 11.79 -15.33 0.29
C GLY A 112 11.57 -16.81 0.00
N ALA A 113 11.06 -17.59 0.96
CA ALA A 113 10.94 -19.03 0.85
C ALA A 113 9.50 -19.52 1.12
N PRO A 114 9.06 -20.64 0.49
CA PRO A 114 7.80 -21.27 0.86
C PRO A 114 7.75 -21.59 2.36
N LEU A 115 6.57 -21.46 2.97
CA LEU A 115 6.39 -21.81 4.38
C LEU A 115 6.65 -23.31 4.64
N GLY A 116 6.29 -24.17 3.68
CA GLY A 116 6.30 -25.63 3.82
C GLY A 116 4.92 -26.16 4.25
N GLU A 117 4.61 -27.41 3.88
CA GLU A 117 3.26 -27.98 4.07
C GLU A 117 2.81 -28.00 5.53
N GLU A 118 3.70 -28.36 6.45
CA GLU A 118 3.43 -28.38 7.89
C GLU A 118 3.09 -26.99 8.42
N GLU A 119 3.90 -25.99 8.05
CA GLU A 119 3.69 -24.60 8.49
C GLU A 119 2.41 -24.00 7.89
N VAL A 120 2.08 -24.36 6.65
CA VAL A 120 0.81 -23.97 6.01
C VAL A 120 -0.39 -24.56 6.77
N ALA A 121 -0.33 -25.82 7.21
CA ALA A 121 -1.39 -26.44 7.99
C ALA A 121 -1.57 -25.73 9.36
N LEU A 122 -0.47 -25.40 10.02
CA LEU A 122 -0.46 -24.66 11.27
C LEU A 122 -1.01 -23.23 11.13
N ALA A 123 -0.61 -22.51 10.07
CA ALA A 123 -1.12 -21.17 9.78
C ALA A 123 -2.63 -21.20 9.51
N ARG A 124 -3.12 -22.20 8.75
CA ARG A 124 -4.55 -22.42 8.50
C ARG A 124 -5.32 -22.64 9.80
N GLN A 125 -4.80 -23.48 10.69
CA GLN A 125 -5.43 -23.70 12.00
C GLN A 125 -5.47 -22.41 12.83
N LYS A 126 -4.36 -21.66 12.91
CA LYS A 126 -4.26 -20.40 13.67
C LYS A 126 -5.23 -19.33 13.14
N LEU A 127 -5.40 -19.24 11.82
CA LEU A 127 -6.27 -18.27 11.17
C LEU A 127 -7.73 -18.74 11.05
N GLY A 128 -8.05 -19.96 11.47
CA GLY A 128 -9.39 -20.54 11.29
C GLY A 128 -9.76 -20.76 9.82
N TRP A 129 -8.78 -20.97 8.94
CA TRP A 129 -9.00 -21.16 7.51
C TRP A 129 -9.14 -22.65 7.16
N HIS A 130 -10.36 -23.09 6.89
CA HIS A 130 -10.69 -24.51 6.68
C HIS A 130 -10.77 -24.96 5.21
N HIS A 131 -10.63 -24.05 4.24
CA HIS A 131 -10.79 -24.37 2.83
C HIS A 131 -9.50 -24.89 2.19
N PRO A 132 -9.51 -25.86 1.27
CA PRO A 132 -8.32 -26.34 0.55
C PRO A 132 -7.50 -25.25 -0.18
N PRO A 133 -6.28 -25.57 -0.66
CA PRO A 133 -5.53 -24.66 -1.52
C PRO A 133 -6.35 -24.19 -2.72
N PHE A 134 -6.32 -22.87 -2.97
CA PHE A 134 -7.02 -22.20 -4.08
C PHE A 134 -8.56 -22.27 -4.05
N GLU A 135 -9.17 -22.78 -2.98
CA GLU A 135 -10.61 -22.69 -2.77
C GLU A 135 -10.96 -21.42 -2.00
N ILE A 136 -11.77 -20.54 -2.62
CA ILE A 136 -12.23 -19.29 -2.02
C ILE A 136 -13.75 -19.38 -1.76
N PRO A 137 -14.20 -19.20 -0.51
CA PRO A 137 -15.61 -19.14 -0.17
C PRO A 137 -16.36 -18.06 -0.95
N LYS A 138 -17.62 -18.36 -1.33
CA LYS A 138 -18.44 -17.46 -2.15
C LYS A 138 -18.72 -16.12 -1.46
N ASP A 139 -18.93 -16.13 -0.16
CA ASP A 139 -19.15 -14.93 0.66
C ASP A 139 -17.91 -14.03 0.67
N ILE A 140 -16.71 -14.60 0.81
CA ILE A 140 -15.45 -13.85 0.69
C ILE A 140 -15.30 -13.28 -0.73
N TYR A 141 -15.55 -14.09 -1.77
CA TYR A 141 -15.51 -13.60 -3.15
C TYR A 141 -16.48 -12.43 -3.36
N HIS A 142 -17.74 -12.56 -2.91
CA HIS A 142 -18.74 -11.50 -3.02
C HIS A 142 -18.36 -10.25 -2.23
N ALA A 143 -17.74 -10.39 -1.05
CA ALA A 143 -17.26 -9.25 -0.26
C ALA A 143 -16.15 -8.45 -0.97
N TRP A 144 -15.37 -9.11 -1.82
CA TRP A 144 -14.29 -8.50 -2.62
C TRP A 144 -14.70 -8.09 -4.04
N ASP A 145 -15.85 -8.54 -4.53
CA ASP A 145 -16.31 -8.24 -5.89
C ASP A 145 -16.61 -6.74 -6.06
N ALA A 146 -15.71 -6.06 -6.77
CA ALA A 146 -15.80 -4.63 -7.05
C ALA A 146 -16.28 -4.33 -8.49
N ARG A 147 -16.69 -5.33 -9.28
CA ARG A 147 -17.01 -5.16 -10.70
C ARG A 147 -18.13 -4.14 -10.93
N GLU A 148 -19.26 -4.29 -10.25
CA GLU A 148 -20.39 -3.36 -10.39
C GLU A 148 -20.02 -1.94 -9.92
N LYS A 149 -19.27 -1.82 -8.82
CA LYS A 149 -18.78 -0.52 -8.32
C LYS A 149 -17.83 0.14 -9.31
N GLY A 150 -16.95 -0.65 -9.94
CA GLY A 150 -16.02 -0.22 -10.97
C GLY A 150 -16.73 0.26 -12.23
N GLU A 151 -17.69 -0.52 -12.73
CA GLU A 151 -18.50 -0.19 -13.90
C GLU A 151 -19.25 1.13 -13.69
N LYS A 152 -19.91 1.31 -12.54
CA LYS A 152 -20.58 2.58 -12.19
C LYS A 152 -19.60 3.75 -12.11
N ALA A 153 -18.39 3.54 -11.60
CA ALA A 153 -17.37 4.59 -11.54
C ALA A 153 -16.88 4.99 -12.94
N GLN A 154 -16.64 4.01 -13.81
CA GLN A 154 -16.24 4.22 -15.20
C GLN A 154 -17.35 4.91 -16.00
N GLN A 155 -18.60 4.48 -15.86
CA GLN A 155 -19.74 5.11 -16.52
C GLN A 155 -19.84 6.60 -16.15
N ARG A 156 -19.77 6.93 -14.86
CA ARG A 156 -19.77 8.33 -14.40
C ARG A 156 -18.59 9.14 -14.94
N TRP A 157 -17.43 8.51 -15.12
CA TRP A 157 -16.28 9.17 -15.73
C TRP A 157 -16.53 9.42 -17.23
N ASN A 158 -17.05 8.43 -17.97
CA ASN A 158 -17.38 8.55 -19.38
C ASN A 158 -18.40 9.66 -19.65
N GLU A 159 -19.43 9.78 -18.80
CA GLU A 159 -20.42 10.86 -18.88
C GLU A 159 -19.77 12.24 -18.70
N LYS A 160 -18.88 12.39 -17.71
CA LYS A 160 -18.12 13.63 -17.49
C LYS A 160 -17.19 13.93 -18.66
N PHE A 161 -16.52 12.92 -19.21
CA PHE A 161 -15.61 13.09 -20.33
C PHE A 161 -16.35 13.44 -21.63
N ALA A 162 -17.52 12.86 -21.88
CA ALA A 162 -18.37 13.23 -23.02
C ALA A 162 -18.83 14.69 -22.93
N ALA A 163 -19.21 15.15 -21.74
CA ALA A 163 -19.55 16.56 -21.50
C ALA A 163 -18.33 17.48 -21.71
N TYR A 164 -17.15 17.07 -21.22
CA TYR A 164 -15.89 17.78 -21.44
C TYR A 164 -15.55 17.90 -22.93
N LYS A 165 -15.66 16.80 -23.70
CA LYS A 165 -15.39 16.79 -25.16
C LYS A 165 -16.28 17.75 -25.93
N LYS A 166 -17.55 17.88 -25.53
CA LYS A 166 -18.47 18.86 -26.13
C LYS A 166 -18.08 20.31 -25.80
N ALA A 167 -17.62 20.57 -24.57
CA ALA A 167 -17.22 21.90 -24.11
C ALA A 167 -15.83 22.33 -24.60
N HIS A 168 -14.92 21.37 -24.80
CA HIS A 168 -13.49 21.59 -25.11
C HIS A 168 -13.00 20.64 -26.22
N PRO A 169 -13.54 20.72 -27.45
CA PRO A 169 -13.27 19.73 -28.50
C PRO A 169 -11.78 19.60 -28.88
N GLN A 170 -11.06 20.71 -28.96
CA GLN A 170 -9.62 20.72 -29.31
C GLN A 170 -8.75 20.10 -28.21
N LEU A 171 -8.98 20.47 -26.94
CA LEU A 171 -8.25 19.89 -25.79
C LEU A 171 -8.61 18.42 -25.55
N ALA A 172 -9.83 18.02 -25.90
CA ALA A 172 -10.24 16.62 -25.81
C ALA A 172 -9.54 15.75 -26.88
N GLU A 173 -9.21 16.31 -28.05
CA GLU A 173 -8.45 15.63 -29.09
C GLU A 173 -6.96 15.48 -28.72
N GLU A 174 -6.35 16.49 -28.07
CA GLU A 174 -4.99 16.39 -27.53
C GLU A 174 -4.84 15.35 -26.40
N GLY A 175 -5.89 15.17 -25.60
CA GLY A 175 -5.90 14.21 -24.49
C GLY A 175 -6.34 12.78 -24.88
N ASP A 176 -6.80 12.56 -26.10
CA ASP A 176 -7.21 11.25 -26.62
C ASP A 176 -5.95 10.52 -27.12
N VAL A 177 -5.26 9.81 -26.23
CA VAL A 177 -4.00 9.06 -26.52
C VAL A 177 -4.24 7.80 -27.37
N SER A 178 -5.35 7.76 -28.11
CA SER A 178 -5.81 6.65 -28.94
C SER A 178 -5.22 6.67 -30.37
N ASN A 179 -4.16 7.44 -30.63
CA ASN A 179 -3.43 7.48 -31.91
C ASN A 179 -2.03 6.86 -31.79
#